data_AF-A0A2W6CRB2-F1
#
_entry.id   AF-A0A2W6CRB2-F1
#
_cell.length_a   1.000
_cell.length_b   1.000
_cell.length_c   1.000
_cell.angle_alpha   90.00
_cell.angle_beta   90.00
_cell.angle_gamma   90.00
#
_symmetry.space_group_name_H-M   'P 1'
#
loop_
_entity.id
_entity.type
_entity.pdbx_description
1 polymer ?
#
loop_
_entity_poly.entity_id
_entity_poly.type
_entity_poly.pdbx_seq_one_letter_code
_entity_poly.pdbx_strand_id
1 'polypeptide(L)'
;MVFECEFCHVRPDHETQLALERQMLDLRHGEYLDAEPGRWLTWHGRGIYGAHRYACGNHRGELKAVLRETYGTIGWHPWAMGPHPWPGRKGTARGRAFRRLLG
;
A
#
# COMPACT_ATOMS: atom_id res chain seq x y z
N MET A 1 -7.91 -1.04 13.65
CA MET A 1 -6.59 -1.01 12.98
C MET A 1 -5.99 0.34 13.31
N VAL A 2 -4.71 0.42 13.70
CA VAL A 2 -4.05 1.68 14.05
C VAL A 2 -3.01 1.97 12.98
N PHE A 3 -3.19 3.05 12.23
CA PHE A 3 -2.20 3.52 11.27
C PHE A 3 -1.25 4.46 11.98
N GLU A 4 0.03 4.12 11.94
CA GLU A 4 1.06 4.85 12.67
C GLU A 4 2.36 4.81 11.88
N CYS A 5 3.07 5.95 11.83
CA CYS A 5 4.37 5.99 11.18
C CYS A 5 5.39 5.19 11.99
N GLU A 6 6.08 4.25 11.37
CA GLU A 6 7.07 3.40 12.07
C GLU A 6 8.30 4.13 12.58
N PHE A 7 8.55 5.36 12.11
CA PHE A 7 9.76 6.12 12.44
C PHE A 7 9.51 7.17 13.53
N CYS A 8 8.37 7.87 13.48
CA CYS A 8 8.06 8.94 14.43
C CYS A 8 6.76 8.76 15.19
N HIS A 9 6.06 7.64 14.98
CA HIS A 9 4.83 7.28 15.68
C HIS A 9 3.68 8.29 15.51
N VAL A 10 3.80 9.24 14.58
CA VAL A 10 2.71 10.16 14.24
C VAL A 10 1.56 9.36 13.64
N ARG A 11 0.34 9.80 13.92
CA ARG A 11 -0.89 9.23 13.35
C ARG A 11 -1.39 10.10 12.21
N PRO A 12 -2.06 9.50 11.21
CA PRO A 12 -2.63 10.26 10.11
C PRO A 12 -3.76 11.16 10.63
N ASP A 13 -3.99 12.27 9.93
CA ASP A 13 -5.23 13.02 10.09
C ASP A 13 -6.42 12.18 9.63
N HIS A 14 -7.63 12.63 9.97
CA HIS A 14 -8.86 11.87 9.71
C HIS A 14 -9.08 11.57 8.22
N GLU A 15 -8.77 12.50 7.31
CA GLU A 15 -8.98 12.28 5.87
C GLU A 15 -7.97 11.27 5.32
N THR A 16 -6.70 11.41 5.71
CA THR A 16 -5.65 10.45 5.35
C THR A 16 -5.94 9.07 5.95
N GLN A 17 -6.48 9.00 7.17
CA GLN A 17 -6.88 7.73 7.78
C GLN A 17 -7.94 7.01 6.92
N LEU A 18 -8.98 7.71 6.48
CA LEU A 18 -10.00 7.13 5.60
C LEU A 18 -9.40 6.67 4.25
N ALA A 19 -8.42 7.40 3.72
CA ALA A 19 -7.72 6.99 2.51
C ALA A 19 -6.90 5.69 2.73
N LEU A 20 -6.21 5.58 3.85
CA LEU A 20 -5.44 4.39 4.26
C LEU A 20 -6.35 3.18 4.45
N GLU A 21 -7.50 3.35 5.12
CA GLU A 21 -8.50 2.29 5.31
C GLU A 21 -9.03 1.77 3.98
N ARG A 22 -9.29 2.65 3.01
CA ARG A 22 -9.72 2.26 1.66
C ARG A 22 -8.63 1.49 0.92
N GLN A 23 -7.36 1.88 1.09
CA GLN A 23 -6.22 1.18 0.48
C GLN A 23 -6.06 -0.23 1.03
N MET A 24 -6.36 -0.51 2.30
CA MET A 24 -6.29 -1.86 2.87
C MET A 24 -7.20 -2.89 2.19
N LEU A 25 -8.25 -2.43 1.50
CA LEU A 25 -9.11 -3.27 0.68
C LEU A 25 -8.51 -3.59 -0.70
N ASP A 26 -7.40 -2.96 -1.07
CA ASP A 26 -6.69 -3.24 -2.31
C ASP A 26 -5.94 -4.58 -2.21
N LEU A 27 -6.00 -5.35 -3.29
CA LEU A 27 -5.41 -6.67 -3.44
C LEU A 27 -4.01 -6.62 -4.06
N ARG A 28 -3.38 -5.45 -4.13
CA ARG A 28 -1.97 -5.31 -4.52
C ARG A 28 -1.05 -5.94 -3.48
N HIS A 29 0.06 -6.51 -3.95
CA HIS A 29 1.05 -7.20 -3.13
C HIS A 29 2.44 -6.71 -3.54
N GLY A 30 3.26 -6.33 -2.57
CA GLY A 30 4.61 -5.85 -2.84
C GLY A 30 4.65 -4.53 -3.60
N GLU A 31 3.67 -3.65 -3.36
CA GLU A 31 3.62 -2.31 -3.95
C GLU A 31 3.57 -1.25 -2.84
N TYR A 32 4.13 -0.07 -3.13
CA TYR A 32 3.96 1.10 -2.30
C TYR A 32 2.90 2.03 -2.91
N LEU A 33 1.98 2.52 -2.08
CA LEU A 33 0.93 3.46 -2.47
C LEU A 33 1.03 4.73 -1.63
N ASP A 34 0.74 5.86 -2.25
CA ASP A 34 0.58 7.12 -1.55
C ASP A 34 -0.89 7.30 -1.13
N ALA A 35 -1.12 7.63 0.13
CA ALA A 35 -2.41 8.06 0.67
C ALA A 35 -2.40 9.58 0.85
N GLU A 36 -3.22 10.24 0.06
CA GLU A 36 -3.48 11.68 0.15
C GLU A 36 -4.59 11.97 1.17
N PRO A 37 -4.62 13.17 1.79
CA PRO A 37 -3.78 14.35 1.54
C PRO A 37 -2.41 14.36 2.26
N GLY A 38 -2.20 13.51 3.27
CA GLY A 38 -0.97 13.55 4.08
C GLY A 38 0.29 12.98 3.40
N ARG A 39 0.20 12.58 2.12
CA ARG A 39 1.26 11.92 1.34
C ARG A 39 1.88 10.72 2.06
N TRP A 40 1.06 10.01 2.83
CA TRP A 40 1.48 8.84 3.59
C TRP A 40 1.86 7.71 2.65
N LEU A 41 2.92 6.98 2.96
CA LEU A 41 3.35 5.83 2.20
C LEU A 41 2.87 4.55 2.89
N THR A 42 2.11 3.75 2.15
CA THR A 42 1.70 2.41 2.55
C THR A 42 2.48 1.37 1.78
N TRP A 43 3.12 0.45 2.48
CA TRP A 43 3.63 -0.79 1.91
C TRP A 43 2.57 -1.88 1.99
N HIS A 44 2.18 -2.42 0.85
CA HIS A 44 1.31 -3.59 0.77
C HIS A 44 2.08 -4.89 0.93
N GLY A 45 2.69 -5.07 2.11
CA GLY A 45 3.36 -6.31 2.47
C GLY A 45 2.37 -7.44 2.69
N ARG A 46 2.61 -8.59 2.05
CA ARG A 46 1.89 -9.86 2.24
C ARG A 46 2.77 -11.04 1.80
N GLY A 47 2.60 -12.20 2.43
CA GLY A 47 3.37 -13.41 2.09
C GLY A 47 4.87 -13.18 2.29
N ILE A 48 5.67 -13.40 1.24
CA ILE A 48 7.13 -13.22 1.27
C ILE A 48 7.59 -11.78 1.51
N TYR A 49 6.68 -10.80 1.36
CA TYR A 49 6.95 -9.36 1.55
C TYR A 49 6.61 -8.84 2.95
N GLY A 50 6.34 -9.75 3.88
CA GLY A 50 6.10 -9.45 5.30
C GLY A 50 4.77 -8.72 5.54
N ALA A 51 4.70 -8.01 6.66
CA ALA A 51 3.51 -7.26 7.06
C ALA A 51 3.36 -5.95 6.28
N HIS A 52 2.14 -5.39 6.33
CA HIS A 52 1.90 -4.01 5.92
C HIS A 52 2.71 -3.04 6.77
N ARG A 53 3.28 -2.00 6.13
CA ARG A 53 4.11 -0.98 6.79
C ARG A 53 3.66 0.41 6.40
N TYR A 54 3.82 1.38 7.29
CA TYR A 54 3.30 2.74 7.09
C TYR A 54 4.33 3.80 7.47
N ALA A 55 4.42 4.86 6.68
CA ALA A 55 5.20 6.04 7.00
C ALA A 55 4.45 7.32 6.63
N CYS A 56 4.60 8.35 7.45
CA CYS A 56 4.07 9.67 7.14
C CYS A 56 4.83 10.30 5.96
N GLY A 57 4.29 11.40 5.42
CA GLY A 57 4.89 12.11 4.30
C GLY A 57 6.35 12.54 4.51
N ASN A 58 6.78 12.73 5.77
CA ASN A 58 8.17 13.07 6.09
C ASN A 58 9.11 11.86 6.05
N HIS A 59 8.64 10.68 6.47
CA HIS A 59 9.48 9.46 6.59
C HIS A 59 9.30 8.46 5.44
N ARG A 60 8.62 8.88 4.37
CA ARG A 60 8.36 8.02 3.22
C ARG A 60 9.63 7.60 2.48
N GLY A 61 10.68 8.43 2.52
CA GLY A 61 11.95 8.13 1.87
C GLY A 61 12.69 6.99 2.58
N GLU A 62 12.68 7.06 3.90
CA GLU A 62 13.26 6.10 4.84
C GLU A 62 12.56 4.76 4.71
N LEU A 63 11.22 4.74 4.65
CA LEU A 63 10.48 3.51 4.41
C LEU A 63 10.86 2.89 3.05
N LYS A 64 10.97 3.68 1.98
CA LYS A 64 11.42 3.18 0.67
C LYS A 64 12.83 2.62 0.73
N ALA A 65 13.74 3.27 1.46
CA ALA A 65 15.12 2.82 1.62
C ALA A 65 15.17 1.46 2.33
N VAL A 66 14.49 1.33 3.48
CA VAL A 66 14.43 0.08 4.24
C VAL A 66 13.82 -1.06 3.41
N LEU A 67 12.73 -0.80 2.68
CA LEU A 67 12.09 -1.82 1.83
C LEU A 67 13.01 -2.26 0.68
N ARG A 68 13.78 -1.34 0.09
CA ARG A 68 14.76 -1.68 -0.95
C ARG A 68 15.94 -2.47 -0.41
N GLU A 69 16.42 -2.15 0.79
CA GLU A 69 17.45 -2.94 1.45
C GLU A 69 16.94 -4.35 1.80
N THR A 70 15.72 -4.43 2.33
CA THR A 70 15.14 -5.69 2.84
C THR A 70 14.69 -6.60 1.70
N TYR A 71 14.02 -6.05 0.68
CA TYR A 71 13.38 -6.82 -0.39
C TYR A 71 14.00 -6.62 -1.77
N GLY A 72 14.97 -5.71 -1.93
CA GLY A 72 15.60 -5.41 -3.22
C GLY A 72 16.41 -6.55 -3.82
N THR A 73 16.64 -7.64 -3.08
CA THR A 73 17.29 -8.87 -3.57
C THR A 73 16.29 -9.97 -3.96
N ILE A 74 15.00 -9.84 -3.59
CA ILE A 74 13.95 -10.81 -3.94
C ILE A 74 13.51 -10.57 -5.38
N GLY A 75 14.08 -11.32 -6.34
CA GLY A 75 14.12 -11.03 -7.79
C GLY A 75 12.83 -10.71 -8.56
N TRP A 76 11.65 -10.62 -7.93
CA TRP A 76 10.44 -10.08 -8.55
C TRP A 76 9.99 -8.80 -7.84
N HIS A 77 10.49 -7.63 -8.25
CA HIS A 77 10.10 -6.34 -7.66
C HIS A 77 9.08 -5.60 -8.54
N PRO A 78 7.78 -5.57 -8.18
CA PRO A 78 6.78 -4.80 -8.93
C PRO A 78 7.11 -3.30 -9.04
N TRP A 79 7.94 -2.77 -8.12
CA TRP A 79 8.37 -1.38 -8.08
C TRP A 79 9.64 -1.04 -8.89
N ALA A 80 10.43 -2.05 -9.29
CA ALA A 80 11.62 -1.87 -10.12
C ALA A 80 11.31 -2.02 -11.61
N MET A 81 10.18 -2.65 -11.94
CA MET A 81 9.60 -2.56 -13.26
C MET A 81 8.98 -1.16 -13.39
N GLY A 82 9.53 -0.33 -14.29
CA GLY A 82 8.92 0.94 -14.69
C GLY A 82 7.43 0.76 -15.00
N PRO A 83 6.62 1.84 -15.00
CA PRO A 83 5.16 1.78 -14.89
C PRO A 83 4.61 0.62 -15.71
N HIS A 84 4.28 -0.46 -15.00
CA HIS A 84 3.72 -1.63 -15.64
C HIS A 84 2.45 -1.15 -16.33
N PRO A 85 2.22 -1.50 -17.61
CA PRO A 85 0.96 -1.19 -18.26
C PRO A 85 -0.12 -1.93 -17.49
N TRP A 86 -0.67 -1.27 -16.47
CA TRP A 86 -1.75 -1.78 -15.66
C TRP A 86 -3.00 -1.56 -16.51
N PRO A 87 -3.55 -2.60 -17.15
CA PRO A 87 -4.77 -2.45 -17.91
C PRO A 87 -5.85 -2.29 -16.84
N GLY A 88 -6.26 -1.05 -16.60
CA GLY A 88 -7.30 -0.72 -15.64
C GLY A 88 -8.48 -1.69 -15.78
N ARG A 89 -8.86 -2.28 -14.63
CA ARG A 89 -10.15 -2.95 -14.35
C ARG A 89 -10.68 -3.92 -15.42
N LYS A 90 -10.33 -5.21 -15.30
CA LYS A 90 -11.29 -6.31 -15.60
C LYS A 90 -11.66 -7.17 -14.39
N GLY A 91 -10.79 -7.29 -13.37
CA GLY A 91 -11.02 -8.14 -12.21
C GLY A 91 -11.97 -7.58 -11.13
N THR A 92 -11.97 -6.27 -10.90
CA THR A 92 -12.75 -5.63 -9.81
C THR A 92 -14.24 -5.44 -10.12
N ALA A 93 -14.68 -5.71 -11.35
CA ALA A 93 -16.11 -5.70 -11.70
C ALA A 93 -16.81 -6.97 -11.19
N ARG A 94 -16.17 -8.13 -11.34
CA ARG A 94 -16.69 -9.43 -10.88
C ARG A 94 -16.82 -9.51 -9.35
N GLY A 95 -15.82 -9.01 -8.62
CA GLY A 95 -15.87 -8.98 -7.15
C GLY A 95 -16.97 -8.06 -6.59
N ARG A 96 -17.27 -6.94 -7.26
CA ARG A 96 -18.40 -6.05 -6.89
C ARG A 96 -19.76 -6.60 -7.29
N ALA A 97 -19.84 -7.38 -8.39
CA ALA A 97 -21.06 -8.06 -8.80
C ALA A 97 -21.44 -9.21 -7.83
N PHE A 98 -20.45 -9.97 -7.34
CA PHE A 98 -20.69 -11.07 -6.39
C PHE A 98 -21.30 -10.58 -5.06
N ARG A 99 -20.90 -9.38 -4.59
CA ARG A 99 -21.44 -8.78 -3.36
C ARG A 99 -22.88 -8.27 -3.48
N ARG A 100 -23.41 -8.10 -4.70
CA ARG A 100 -24.82 -7.73 -4.94
C ARG A 100 -25.76 -8.93 -5.09
N LEU A 101 -25.24 -10.13 -5.30
CA LEU A 101 -26.03 -11.35 -5.50
C LEU A 101 -26.23 -12.16 -4.21
N LEU A 102 -25.57 -11.78 -3.10
CA LEU A 102 -25.66 -12.42 -1.79
C LEU A 102 -26.25 -11.49 -0.72
N GLY A 103 -27.00 -10.47 -1.15
CA GLY A 103 -27.80 -9.60 -0.29
C GLY A 103 -29.27 -9.79 -0.58
#